data_AF-A0A8T5MHV3-F1
#
_entry.id   AF-A0A8T5MHV3-F1
#
_cell.length_a   1.000
_cell.length_b   1.000
_cell.length_c   1.000
_cell.angle_alpha   90.00
_cell.angle_beta   90.00
_cell.angle_gamma   90.00
#
_symmetry.space_group_name_H-M   'P 1'
#
loop_
_entity.id
_entity.type
_entity.pdbx_description
1 polymer ?
#
loop_
_entity_poly.entity_id
_entity_poly.type
_entity_poly.pdbx_seq_one_letter_code
_entity_poly.pdbx_strand_id
1 'polypeptide(L)' 'MSEEDIQKEAEKVLRELSEALGDIDMPETYYVVDEINVTRKSIKPTIDKRFIKQAKKNAPKMDEDGSFVMEIGGWVE' A
#
# COMPACT_ATOMS: atom_id res chain seq x y z
N MET A 1 11.74 20.54 -2.45
CA MET A 1 11.80 20.39 -0.99
C MET A 1 13.23 20.08 -0.64
N SER A 2 13.82 20.84 0.27
CA SER A 2 15.14 20.49 0.81
C SER A 2 15.01 19.30 1.78
N GLU A 3 16.12 18.67 2.12
CA GLU A 3 16.16 17.65 3.20
C GLU A 3 15.67 18.24 4.53
N GLU A 4 15.97 19.51 4.79
CA GLU A 4 15.50 20.24 5.98
C GLU A 4 13.97 20.40 5.98
N ASP A 5 13.34 20.65 4.82
CA ASP A 5 11.88 20.71 4.71
C ASP A 5 11.25 19.35 5.02
N ILE A 6 11.84 18.26 4.51
CA ILE A 6 11.38 16.88 4.75
C ILE A 6 11.49 16.54 6.23
N GLN A 7 12.62 16.85 6.86
CA GLN A 7 12.83 16.60 8.28
C GLN A 7 11.80 17.35 9.12
N LYS A 8 11.57 18.63 8.83
CA LYS A 8 10.61 19.46 9.58
C LYS A 8 9.18 18.95 9.44
N GLU A 9 8.79 18.50 8.26
CA GLU A 9 7.48 17.87 8.07
C GLU A 9 7.37 16.54 8.81
N ALA A 10 8.40 15.70 8.75
CA ALA A 10 8.43 14.43 9.48
C ALA A 10 8.31 14.65 11.00
N GLU A 11 9.05 15.59 11.57
CA GLU A 11 8.98 15.97 12.99
C GLU A 11 7.58 16.48 13.37
N LYS A 12 6.95 17.27 12.50
CA LYS A 12 5.58 17.76 12.71
C LYS A 12 4.60 16.58 12.75
N VAL A 13 4.67 15.65 11.80
CA VAL A 13 3.79 14.47 11.75
C VAL A 13 3.98 13.60 13.00
N LEU A 14 5.22 13.36 13.41
CA LEU A 14 5.52 12.56 14.61
C LEU A 14 4.96 13.20 15.88
N ARG A 15 5.08 14.52 16.03
CA ARG A 15 4.54 15.25 17.17
C ARG A 15 3.03 15.17 17.21
N GLU A 16 2.36 15.49 16.11
CA GLU A 16 0.89 15.45 16.02
C GLU A 16 0.34 14.05 16.27
N LEU A 17 1.01 13.01 15.76
CA LEU A 17 0.64 11.62 16.02
C LEU A 17 0.82 11.25 17.50
N SER A 18 1.94 11.65 18.11
CA SER A 18 2.23 11.35 19.52
C SER A 18 1.23 12.03 20.46
N GLU A 19 0.89 13.30 20.19
CA GLU A 19 -0.13 14.05 20.94
C GLU A 19 -1.53 13.43 20.80
N ALA A 20 -1.88 12.95 19.60
CA ALA A 20 -3.18 12.32 19.35
C ALA A 20 -3.31 10.93 19.99
N LEU A 21 -2.22 10.15 20.04
CA LEU A 21 -2.21 8.85 20.69
C LEU A 21 -2.24 8.99 22.22
N GLY A 22 -1.47 9.93 22.77
CA GLY A 22 -1.29 10.06 24.23
C GLY A 22 -0.60 8.82 24.83
N ASP A 23 -0.77 8.62 26.13
CA ASP A 23 -0.25 7.43 26.82
C ASP A 23 -1.21 6.24 26.61
N ILE A 24 -0.87 5.37 25.66
CA ILE A 24 -1.63 4.14 25.37
C ILE A 24 -0.91 2.95 25.98
N ASP A 25 -1.50 2.34 27.01
CA ASP A 25 -1.10 1.04 27.53
C ASP A 25 -2.07 -0.03 27.02
N MET A 26 -1.89 -0.44 25.77
CA MET A 26 -2.67 -1.51 25.16
C MET A 26 -1.74 -2.58 24.57
N PRO A 27 -2.05 -3.88 24.75
CA PRO A 27 -1.32 -4.93 24.08
C PRO A 27 -1.46 -4.78 22.56
N GLU A 28 -0.35 -4.99 21.85
CA GLU A 28 -0.33 -4.97 20.38
C GLU A 28 -1.34 -5.99 19.85
N THR A 29 -2.31 -5.51 19.07
CA THR A 29 -3.41 -6.31 18.55
C THR A 29 -3.39 -6.23 17.03
N TYR A 30 -2.98 -7.31 16.37
CA TYR A 30 -2.92 -7.39 14.90
C TYR A 30 -4.29 -7.55 14.25
N TYR A 31 -5.21 -8.21 14.94
CA TYR A 31 -6.56 -8.48 14.47
C TYR A 31 -7.56 -8.20 15.58
N VAL A 32 -8.64 -7.50 15.25
CA VAL A 32 -9.78 -7.27 16.15
C VAL A 32 -10.71 -8.49 16.22
N VAL A 33 -10.31 -9.61 15.61
CA VAL A 33 -11.06 -10.86 15.52
C VAL A 33 -10.20 -12.01 16.03
N ASP A 34 -10.85 -13.06 16.53
CA ASP A 34 -10.17 -14.27 16.95
C ASP A 34 -9.34 -14.89 15.81
N GLU A 35 -8.19 -15.46 16.17
CA GLU A 35 -7.34 -16.15 15.21
C GLU A 35 -8.04 -17.42 14.69
N ILE A 36 -8.52 -17.32 13.45
CA ILE A 36 -9.14 -18.45 12.74
C ILE A 36 -8.42 -18.72 11.43
N ASN A 37 -8.13 -19.99 11.16
CA ASN A 37 -7.54 -20.41 9.90
C ASN A 37 -8.58 -20.31 8.77
N VAL A 38 -8.45 -19.30 7.91
CA VAL A 38 -9.31 -19.13 6.72
C VAL A 38 -8.56 -19.62 5.48
N THR A 39 -8.90 -20.82 4.99
CA THR A 39 -8.27 -21.39 3.79
C THR A 39 -9.17 -21.22 2.56
N ARG A 40 -8.59 -20.78 1.44
CA ARG A 40 -9.27 -20.82 0.14
C ARG A 40 -9.08 -22.19 -0.51
N LYS A 41 -10.15 -22.81 -1.00
CA LYS A 41 -10.07 -24.05 -1.78
C LYS A 41 -9.21 -23.85 -3.02
N SER A 42 -8.33 -24.82 -3.30
CA SER A 42 -7.54 -24.82 -4.53
C SER A 42 -8.45 -25.11 -5.73
N ILE A 43 -8.84 -24.04 -6.42
CA ILE A 43 -9.67 -24.09 -7.63
C ILE A 43 -8.94 -23.41 -8.78
N LYS A 44 -9.24 -23.84 -10.01
CA LYS A 44 -8.72 -23.17 -11.21
C LYS A 44 -9.23 -21.71 -11.23
N PRO A 45 -8.36 -20.72 -11.50
CA PRO A 45 -8.79 -19.33 -11.60
C PRO A 45 -9.79 -19.16 -12.74
N THR A 46 -10.75 -18.25 -12.56
CA THR A 46 -11.70 -17.86 -13.59
C THR A 46 -11.17 -16.63 -14.34
N ILE A 47 -11.27 -16.64 -15.67
CA ILE A 47 -10.89 -15.49 -16.49
C ILE A 47 -12.07 -14.53 -16.58
N ASP A 48 -11.97 -13.35 -15.97
CA ASP A 48 -12.93 -12.26 -16.17
C ASP A 48 -12.56 -11.46 -17.43
N LYS A 49 -13.41 -11.51 -18.45
CA LYS A 49 -13.22 -10.76 -19.71
C LYS A 49 -13.17 -9.25 -19.52
N ARG A 50 -13.70 -8.72 -18.41
CA ARG A 50 -13.68 -7.29 -18.08
C ARG A 50 -12.36 -6.84 -17.47
N PHE A 51 -11.53 -7.78 -16.99
CA PHE A 51 -10.29 -7.48 -16.29
C PHE A 51 -9.36 -6.57 -17.09
N ILE A 52 -9.05 -6.93 -18.34
CA ILE A 52 -8.15 -6.13 -19.20
C ILE A 52 -8.71 -4.73 -19.45
N LYS A 53 -10.03 -4.61 -19.67
CA LYS A 53 -10.68 -3.30 -19.85
C LYS A 53 -10.55 -2.43 -18.60
N GLN A 54 -10.75 -3.01 -17.41
CA GLN A 54 -10.63 -2.30 -16.14
C GLN A 54 -9.17 -1.93 -15.83
N ALA A 55 -8.23 -2.84 -16.07
CA ALA A 55 -6.81 -2.60 -15.91
C ALA A 55 -6.35 -1.43 -16.79
N LYS A 56 -6.69 -1.45 -18.08
CA LYS A 56 -6.36 -0.34 -19.01
C LYS A 56 -6.98 0.99 -18.63
N LYS A 57 -8.18 1.00 -18.04
CA LYS A 57 -8.83 2.23 -17.59
C LYS A 57 -8.11 2.87 -16.39
N ASN A 58 -7.60 2.06 -15.48
CA ASN A 58 -7.05 2.53 -14.20
C ASN A 58 -5.53 2.65 -14.21
N ALA A 59 -4.84 2.04 -15.18
CA ALA A 59 -3.39 2.08 -15.27
C ALA A 59 -2.90 3.51 -15.61
N PRO A 60 -1.92 4.05 -14.86
CA PRO A 60 -1.36 5.37 -15.16
C PRO A 60 -0.71 5.45 -16.55
N LYS A 61 -0.02 4.37 -16.96
CA LYS A 61 0.60 4.25 -18.28
C LYS A 61 0.72 2.78 -18.68
N MET A 62 0.33 2.48 -19.92
CA MET A 62 0.50 1.16 -20.53
C MET A 62 1.02 1.32 -21.96
N ASP A 63 1.73 0.30 -22.44
CA ASP A 63 2.13 0.21 -23.85
C ASP A 63 1.02 -0.38 -24.73
N GLU A 64 1.27 -0.45 -26.03
CA GLU A 64 0.33 -0.98 -27.03
C GLU A 64 0.05 -2.48 -26.82
N ASP A 65 1.03 -3.22 -26.31
CA ASP A 65 0.96 -4.66 -26.02
C ASP A 65 0.18 -4.96 -24.73
N GLY A 66 -0.07 -3.94 -23.90
CA GLY A 66 -0.84 -4.06 -22.67
C GLY A 66 0.01 -4.35 -21.43
N SER A 67 1.29 -4.00 -21.44
CA SER A 67 2.17 -4.01 -20.27
C SER A 67 2.12 -2.68 -19.53
N PHE A 68 2.39 -2.71 -18.23
CA PHE A 68 2.54 -1.51 -17.42
C PHE A 68 3.92 -0.88 -17.67
N VAL A 69 3.94 0.43 -17.93
CA VAL A 69 5.19 1.18 -18.12
C VAL A 69 5.49 1.97 -16.85
N MET A 70 6.67 1.73 -16.26
CA MET A 70 7.14 2.40 -15.05
C MET A 70 8.59 2.84 -15.19
N GLU A 71 9.01 3.82 -14.39
CA GLU A 71 10.41 4.20 -14.29
C GLU A 71 11.20 3.10 -13.58
N ILE A 72 12.44 2.87 -14.03
CA ILE A 72 13.35 1.97 -13.35
C ILE A 72 13.83 2.69 -12.09
N GLY A 73 13.34 2.27 -10.93
CA GLY A 73 13.83 2.75 -9.64
C GLY A 73 15.32 2.40 -9.49
N GLY A 74 16.15 3.41 -9.23
CA GLY A 74 17.52 3.18 -8.76
C GLY A 74 17.51 2.64 -7.34
N TRP A 75 18.48 1.79 -6.99
CA TRP A 75 18.71 1.43 -5.60
C TRP A 75 19.20 2.66 -4.84
N VAL A 76 18.60 2.92 -3.68
CA VAL A 76 19.13 3.87 -2.71
C VAL A 76 20.18 3.10 -1.92
N GLU A 77 21.46 3.44 -2.09
CA GLU A 77 22.56 2.97 -1.22
C GLU A 77 22.61 3.77 0.08
#